data_AF-A0A1Y3AY69-F1
#
_entry.id   AF-A0A1Y3AY69-F1
#
_cell.length_a   1.000
_cell.length_b   1.000
_cell.length_c   1.000
_cell.angle_alpha   90.00
_cell.angle_beta   90.00
_cell.angle_gamma   90.00
#
_symmetry.space_group_name_H-M   'P 1'
#
loop_
_entity.id
_entity.type
_entity.pdbx_description
1 polymer ?
#
loop_
_entity_poly.entity_id
_entity_poly.type
_entity_poly.pdbx_seq_one_letter_code
_entity_poly.pdbx_strand_id
1 'polypeptide(L)'
;MSEIKAWFMSIPVITRYWFGLSLAIPVLGRFGLLNPYHMFMTKDALWHLELWRPFTGTFYYPIGPGTGFHYLINLYFLYQYSKNLETSEFQGKPADYLFMLIFNWSALVVSICRILFFEYL
;
A
#
# COMPACT_ATOMS: atom_id res chain seq x y z
N MET A 1 1.60 18.94 -23.63
CA MET A 1 0.79 18.64 -22.42
C MET A 1 0.17 17.22 -22.45
N SER A 2 0.69 16.27 -23.25
CA SER A 2 0.04 14.97 -23.51
C SER A 2 0.84 13.74 -23.05
N GLU A 3 2.15 13.85 -22.81
CA GLU A 3 3.01 12.68 -22.58
C GLU A 3 2.80 12.02 -21.22
N ILE A 4 2.62 12.81 -20.16
CA ILE A 4 2.35 12.27 -18.81
C ILE A 4 1.00 11.56 -18.77
N LYS A 5 -0.02 12.12 -19.43
CA LYS A 5 -1.34 11.49 -19.53
C LYS A 5 -1.27 10.21 -20.36
N ALA A 6 -0.52 10.21 -21.48
CA ALA A 6 -0.33 9.03 -22.30
C ALA A 6 0.42 7.92 -21.56
N TRP A 7 1.46 8.29 -20.81
CA TRP A 7 2.19 7.37 -19.92
C TRP A 7 1.28 6.82 -18.82
N PHE A 8 0.52 7.68 -18.13
CA PHE A 8 -0.39 7.23 -17.08
C PHE A 8 -1.47 6.29 -17.63
N MET A 9 -1.95 6.55 -18.84
CA MET A 9 -2.92 5.72 -19.54
C MET A 9 -2.34 4.39 -20.04
N SER A 10 -1.02 4.28 -20.22
CA SER A 10 -0.35 3.03 -20.62
C SER A 10 -0.11 2.06 -19.46
N ILE A 11 -0.25 2.54 -18.21
CA ILE A 11 -0.15 1.69 -17.02
C ILE A 11 -1.43 0.84 -16.91
N PRO A 12 -1.32 -0.48 -16.64
CA PRO A 12 -2.46 -1.35 -16.36
C PRO A 12 -3.37 -0.80 -15.26
N VAL A 13 -4.66 -1.15 -15.31
CA VAL A 13 -5.70 -0.47 -14.50
C VAL A 13 -5.44 -0.62 -13.00
N ILE A 14 -5.15 -1.83 -12.53
CA ILE A 14 -4.98 -2.08 -11.08
C ILE A 14 -3.67 -1.48 -10.58
N THR A 15 -2.57 -1.71 -11.31
CA THR A 15 -1.24 -1.15 -11.01
C THR A 15 -1.29 0.37 -10.90
N ARG A 16 -2.07 1.05 -11.74
CA ARG A 16 -2.23 2.50 -11.72
C ARG A 16 -2.85 3.02 -10.42
N TYR A 17 -3.95 2.41 -9.97
CA TYR A 17 -4.58 2.79 -8.70
C TYR A 17 -3.68 2.43 -7.52
N TRP A 18 -3.06 1.25 -7.56
CA TRP A 18 -2.15 0.78 -6.51
C TRP A 18 -0.96 1.71 -6.32
N PHE A 19 -0.29 2.07 -7.42
CA PHE A 19 0.80 3.04 -7.43
C PHE A 19 0.35 4.44 -6.98
N GLY A 20 -0.82 4.90 -7.44
CA GLY A 20 -1.39 6.19 -7.06
C GLY A 20 -1.67 6.28 -5.56
N LEU A 21 -2.22 5.23 -4.96
CA LEU A 21 -2.47 5.15 -3.51
C LEU A 21 -1.17 5.18 -2.71
N SER A 22 -0.17 4.39 -3.12
CA SER A 22 1.17 4.38 -2.50
C SER A 22 1.93 5.69 -2.63
N LEU A 23 1.55 6.57 -3.58
CA LEU A 23 2.12 7.91 -3.69
C LEU A 23 1.31 8.93 -2.87
N ALA A 24 -0.01 8.87 -2.96
CA ALA A 24 -0.90 9.83 -2.30
C ALA A 24 -0.83 9.74 -0.77
N ILE A 25 -0.83 8.54 -0.21
CA ILE A 25 -0.90 8.33 1.25
C ILE A 25 0.35 8.86 1.98
N PRO A 26 1.60 8.56 1.56
CA PRO A 26 2.79 9.13 2.18
C PRO A 26 2.89 10.65 2.02
N VAL A 27 2.45 11.19 0.88
CA VAL A 27 2.40 12.64 0.65
C VAL A 27 1.40 13.31 1.59
N LEU A 28 0.19 12.77 1.73
CA LEU A 28 -0.81 13.25 2.68
C LEU A 28 -0.32 13.14 4.14
N GLY A 29 0.41 12.07 4.48
CA GLY A 29 1.06 11.93 5.77
C GLY A 29 2.11 12.99 6.04
N ARG A 30 2.86 13.42 5.02
CA ARG A 30 3.84 14.51 5.13
C ARG A 30 3.19 15.87 5.36
N PHE A 31 1.96 16.08 4.86
CA PHE A 31 1.17 17.28 5.18
C PHE A 31 0.62 17.30 6.62
N GLY A 32 0.92 16.28 7.43
CA GLY A 32 0.51 16.22 8.84
C GLY A 32 -0.95 15.81 9.05
N LEU A 33 -1.65 15.39 8.00
CA LEU A 33 -3.04 14.90 8.08
C LEU A 33 -3.14 13.52 8.73
N LEU A 34 -2.05 12.74 8.70
CA LEU A 34 -1.98 11.41 9.29
C LEU A 34 -0.84 11.37 10.31
N ASN A 35 -1.18 11.19 11.58
CA ASN A 35 -0.20 11.06 12.66
C ASN A 35 0.42 9.64 12.62
N PRO A 36 1.76 9.49 12.49
CA PRO A 36 2.43 8.19 12.44
C PRO A 36 2.13 7.30 13.65
N TYR A 37 1.82 7.90 14.81
CA TYR A 37 1.45 7.19 16.03
C TYR A 37 0.12 6.43 15.92
N HIS A 38 -0.78 6.82 15.00
CA HIS A 38 -2.04 6.12 14.77
C HIS A 38 -1.94 4.96 13.78
N MET A 39 -0.77 4.74 13.17
CA MET A 39 -0.51 3.62 12.26
C MET A 39 0.07 2.39 12.96
N PHE A 40 0.55 2.54 14.19
CA PHE A 40 0.83 1.39 15.04
C PHE A 40 -0.49 0.82 15.51
N MET A 41 -0.71 -0.46 15.19
CA MET A 41 -1.92 -1.16 15.60
C MET A 41 -1.85 -1.43 17.11
N THR A 42 -2.45 -0.53 17.89
CA THR A 42 -2.64 -0.70 19.35
C THR A 42 -3.82 -1.63 19.61
N LYS A 43 -3.81 -2.37 20.71
CA LYS A 43 -4.87 -3.34 21.07
C LYS A 43 -6.28 -2.76 21.01
N ASP A 44 -6.48 -1.51 21.42
CA ASP A 44 -7.79 -0.84 21.37
C ASP A 44 -8.39 -0.75 19.97
N ALA A 45 -7.55 -0.66 18.93
CA ALA A 45 -8.01 -0.59 17.53
C ALA A 45 -8.56 -1.95 17.02
N LEU A 46 -8.10 -3.07 17.59
CA LEU A 46 -8.63 -4.41 17.27
C LEU A 46 -10.02 -4.62 17.88
N TRP A 47 -10.25 -4.11 19.10
CA TRP A 47 -11.55 -4.17 19.76
C TRP A 47 -12.62 -3.32 19.07
N HIS A 48 -12.21 -2.23 18.39
CA HIS A 48 -13.10 -1.34 17.66
C HIS A 48 -13.20 -1.62 16.14
N LEU A 49 -12.63 -2.74 15.66
CA LEU A 49 -12.64 -3.14 14.25
C LEU A 49 -12.19 -2.01 13.29
N GLU A 50 -11.15 -1.27 13.65
CA GLU A 50 -10.68 -0.13 12.86
C GLU A 50 -9.84 -0.59 11.65
N LEU A 51 -10.49 -1.27 10.69
CA LEU A 51 -9.87 -1.85 9.49
C LEU A 51 -9.16 -0.82 8.59
N TRP A 52 -9.47 0.47 8.75
CA TRP A 52 -8.81 1.54 8.00
C TRP A 52 -7.36 1.78 8.45
N ARG A 53 -6.97 1.42 9.68
CA ARG A 53 -5.60 1.60 10.18
C ARG A 53 -4.57 0.72 9.45
N PRO A 54 -4.74 -0.61 9.36
CA PRO A 54 -3.81 -1.42 8.58
C PRO A 54 -3.89 -1.11 7.08
N PHE A 55 -5.04 -0.66 6.58
CA PHE A 55 -5.17 -0.24 5.19
C PHE A 55 -4.28 0.97 4.89
N THR A 56 -4.43 2.06 5.65
CA THR A 56 -3.58 3.26 5.50
C THR A 56 -2.12 2.97 5.83
N GLY A 57 -1.83 2.11 6.80
CA GLY A 57 -0.48 1.69 7.15
C GLY A 57 0.22 0.90 6.04
N THR A 58 -0.50 0.08 5.27
CA THR A 58 0.06 -0.71 4.15
C THR A 58 0.67 0.20 3.06
N PHE A 59 0.03 1.34 2.80
CA PHE A 59 0.46 2.29 1.78
C PHE A 59 1.33 3.41 2.34
N TYR A 60 1.47 3.50 3.66
CA TYR A 60 2.26 4.54 4.29
C TYR A 60 3.73 4.15 4.35
N TYR A 61 4.58 5.09 3.94
CA TYR A 61 6.01 5.00 4.09
C TYR A 61 6.49 6.21 4.89
N PRO A 62 7.28 6.03 5.97
CA PRO A 62 7.78 7.13 6.77
C PRO A 62 8.82 7.96 5.98
N ILE A 63 8.41 9.15 5.53
CA ILE A 63 9.28 10.08 4.81
C ILE A 63 9.90 11.05 5.81
N GLY A 64 11.15 10.81 6.18
CA GLY A 64 11.96 11.66 7.06
C GLY A 64 13.19 12.25 6.35
N PRO A 65 13.99 13.09 7.04
CA PRO A 65 15.24 13.61 6.51
C PRO A 65 16.20 12.44 6.23
N GLY A 66 16.41 12.11 4.94
CA GLY A 66 17.29 11.02 4.49
C GLY A 66 16.60 9.77 3.97
N THR A 67 15.32 9.52 4.26
CA THR A 67 14.60 8.30 3.78
C THR A 67 13.90 8.48 2.44
N GLY A 68 13.88 9.71 1.89
CA GLY A 68 13.20 10.04 0.64
C GLY A 68 13.72 9.27 -0.58
N PHE A 69 15.03 9.04 -0.68
CA PHE A 69 15.58 8.25 -1.77
C PHE A 69 15.19 6.77 -1.66
N HIS A 70 15.21 6.22 -0.44
CA HIS A 70 14.80 4.84 -0.20
C HIS A 70 13.30 4.63 -0.51
N TYR A 71 12.46 5.61 -0.17
CA TYR A 71 11.05 5.64 -0.58
C TYR A 71 10.87 5.56 -2.10
N LEU A 72 11.60 6.37 -2.87
CA LEU A 72 11.49 6.38 -4.34
C LEU A 72 11.89 5.04 -4.95
N ILE A 73 12.94 4.40 -4.42
CA ILE A 73 13.34 3.05 -4.84
C ILE A 73 12.22 2.04 -4.56
N ASN A 74 11.66 2.04 -3.35
CA ASN A 74 10.56 1.13 -2.99
C ASN A 74 9.33 1.36 -3.86
N LEU A 75 9.01 2.62 -4.17
CA LEU A 75 7.92 2.98 -5.08
C LEU A 75 8.18 2.47 -6.50
N TYR A 76 9.43 2.54 -6.98
CA TYR A 76 9.82 2.00 -8.27
C TYR A 76 9.67 0.48 -8.33
N PHE A 77 10.13 -0.23 -7.29
CA PHE A 77 9.96 -1.68 -7.18
C PHE A 77 8.49 -2.07 -7.17
N LEU A 78 7.67 -1.37 -6.38
CA LEU A 78 6.23 -1.59 -6.35
C LEU A 78 5.62 -1.48 -7.75
N TYR A 79 5.94 -0.40 -8.47
CA TYR A 79 5.47 -0.17 -9.82
C TYR A 79 5.90 -1.28 -10.78
N GLN A 80 7.18 -1.62 -10.80
CA GLN A 80 7.73 -2.59 -11.74
C GLN A 80 7.20 -4.00 -11.49
N TYR A 81 7.11 -4.43 -10.22
CA TYR A 81 6.59 -5.75 -9.87
C TYR A 81 5.09 -5.86 -10.13
N SER A 82 4.31 -4.84 -9.76
CA SER A 82 2.85 -4.83 -9.99
C SER A 82 2.54 -4.88 -11.48
N LYS A 83 3.24 -4.06 -12.28
CA LYS A 83 3.10 -4.05 -13.74
C LYS A 83 3.45 -5.40 -14.36
N ASN A 84 4.55 -6.02 -13.92
CA ASN A 84 4.97 -7.33 -14.42
C ASN A 84 3.92 -8.41 -14.09
N LEU A 85 3.39 -8.42 -12.86
CA LEU A 85 2.36 -9.38 -12.45
C LEU A 85 1.07 -9.22 -13.26
N GLU A 86 0.58 -7.99 -13.44
CA GLU A 86 -0.66 -7.72 -14.17
C GLU A 86 -0.52 -7.98 -15.68
N THR A 87 0.69 -7.81 -16.24
CA THR A 87 0.93 -7.97 -17.69
C THR A 87 1.34 -9.39 -18.08
N SER A 88 2.10 -10.10 -17.24
CA SER A 88 2.61 -11.44 -17.55
C SER A 88 1.70 -12.55 -17.02
N GLU A 89 1.42 -12.55 -15.71
CA GLU A 89 0.72 -13.67 -15.04
C GLU A 89 -0.80 -13.52 -15.12
N PHE A 90 -1.32 -12.30 -14.96
CA PHE A 90 -2.75 -12.01 -14.93
C PHE A 90 -3.25 -11.30 -16.21
N GLN A 91 -2.61 -11.59 -17.34
CA GLN A 91 -2.92 -10.96 -18.62
C GLN A 91 -4.41 -11.16 -18.98
N GLY A 92 -5.12 -10.04 -19.16
CA GLY A 92 -6.54 -10.05 -19.53
C GLY A 92 -7.52 -10.42 -18.39
N LYS A 93 -7.02 -10.67 -17.17
CA LYS A 93 -7.83 -10.99 -15.98
C LYS A 93 -7.51 -10.08 -14.79
N PRO A 94 -7.79 -8.76 -14.89
CA PRO A 94 -7.47 -7.82 -13.82
C PRO A 94 -8.20 -8.11 -12.50
N ALA A 95 -9.36 -8.77 -12.56
CA ALA A 95 -10.12 -9.16 -11.36
C ALA A 95 -9.39 -10.20 -10.51
N ASP A 96 -8.74 -11.19 -11.14
CA ASP A 96 -7.99 -12.24 -10.43
C ASP A 96 -6.75 -11.66 -9.74
N TYR A 97 -6.09 -10.69 -10.38
CA TYR A 97 -4.98 -9.94 -9.78
C TYR A 97 -5.43 -9.12 -8.58
N LEU A 98 -6.56 -8.42 -8.69
CA LEU A 98 -7.13 -7.66 -7.57
C LEU A 98 -7.49 -8.58 -6.41
N PHE A 99 -8.08 -9.74 -6.69
CA PHE A 99 -8.37 -10.75 -5.66
C PHE A 99 -7.11 -11.22 -4.94
N MET A 100 -6.03 -11.50 -5.69
CA MET A 100 -4.74 -11.86 -5.11
C MET A 100 -4.19 -10.75 -4.18
N LEU A 101 -4.29 -9.48 -4.59
CA LEU A 101 -3.85 -8.34 -3.76
C LEU A 101 -4.66 -8.23 -2.46
N ILE A 102 -5.99 -8.30 -2.55
CA ILE A 102 -6.87 -8.22 -1.37
C ILE A 102 -6.64 -9.42 -0.44
N PHE A 103 -6.49 -10.62 -1.01
CA PHE A 103 -6.19 -11.83 -0.25
C PHE A 103 -4.85 -11.69 0.49
N ASN A 104 -3.78 -11.29 -0.21
CA ASN A 104 -2.47 -11.05 0.40
C ASN A 104 -2.55 -10.01 1.52
N TRP A 105 -3.23 -8.89 1.26
CA TRP A 105 -3.45 -7.84 2.27
C TRP A 105 -4.19 -8.38 3.50
N SER A 106 -5.29 -9.12 3.31
CA SER A 106 -6.05 -9.70 4.42
C SER A 106 -5.21 -10.67 5.26
N ALA A 107 -4.35 -11.48 4.62
CA ALA A 107 -3.45 -12.39 5.32
C ALA A 107 -2.41 -11.65 6.17
N LEU A 108 -1.89 -10.51 5.70
CA LEU A 108 -0.99 -9.66 6.48
C LEU A 108 -1.70 -9.07 7.70
N VAL A 109 -2.95 -8.59 7.54
CA VAL A 109 -3.75 -8.05 8.65
C VAL A 109 -3.97 -9.10 9.74
N VAL A 110 -4.35 -10.32 9.35
CA VAL A 110 -4.55 -11.44 10.30
C VAL A 110 -3.23 -11.81 10.99
N SER A 111 -2.12 -11.81 10.26
CA SER A 111 -0.80 -12.14 10.81
C SER A 111 -0.35 -11.13 11.87
N ILE A 112 -0.51 -9.83 11.61
CA ILE A 112 -0.16 -8.78 12.59
C ILE A 112 -1.09 -8.86 13.81
N CYS A 113 -2.39 -9.11 13.62
CA CYS A 113 -3.33 -9.32 14.72
C CYS A 113 -2.88 -10.46 15.65
N ARG A 114 -2.43 -11.59 15.07
CA ARG A 114 -1.89 -12.72 15.84
C ARG A 114 -0.62 -12.37 16.61
N ILE A 115 0.32 -11.65 15.99
CA ILE A 115 1.58 -11.25 16.64
C ILE A 115 1.30 -10.36 17.86
N LEU A 116 0.43 -9.37 17.72
CA LEU A 116 0.06 -8.47 18.83
C LEU A 116 -0.66 -9.18 19.98
N PHE A 117 -1.37 -10.27 19.69
CA PHE A 117 -1.98 -11.10 20.73
C PHE A 117 -0.96 -11.94 21.50
N PHE A 118 0.08 -12.44 20.83
CA PHE A 118 1.11 -13.30 21.42
C PHE A 118 2.18 -12.54 22.23
N GLU A 119 2.57 -11.33 21.82
CA GLU A 119 3.57 -10.50 22.55
C GLU A 119 3.14 -10.07 23.96
N TYR A 120 1.88 -10.28 24.32
CA TYR A 120 1.29 -9.74 25.55
C TYR A 120 0.74 -10.82 26.50
N LEU A 121 1.09 -12.09 26.25
CA LEU A 121 0.73 -13.28 27.02
C LEU A 121 2.00 -13.85 27.66
#